data_AF-B7QIS1-F1
#
_entry.id   AF-B7QIS1-F1
#
_cell.length_a   1.000
_cell.length_b   1.000
_cell.length_c   1.000
_cell.angle_alpha   90.00
_cell.angle_beta   90.00
_cell.angle_gamma   90.00
#
_symmetry.space_group_name_H-M   'P 1'
#
loop_
_entity.id
_entity.type
_entity.pdbx_description
1 polymer ?
#
loop_
_entity_poly.entity_id
_entity_poly.type
_entity_poly.pdbx_seq_one_letter_code
_entity_poly.pdbx_strand_id
1 'polypeptide(L)'
;MKSPLVRLIIFHSCSLLLATRAWASDDEKLELPTVFIAVIARNKAHVLPHFFGYLEQQNYPKSRISLWIYTDHNSDDTEDILEAWAEAKSDDYHNVNLTREESDAFYADENGVQKWTAERYWHVIRLREEALNLARSLWADFILFLDCDALLTSPKTILDLVRANKTVVAPMLDSRSAYSNFWCGMTEKGYYLRTDDYMPILERERVGTFSVIMVHSATLVNLNHADSRKLTFDPARLEGYSGPQDDIITFAYSAKFAGVEMFVTNQDHYGHILASTESPAHEIQELLNLKLEVTGEYLSGTYDGTRGNLSVPRNPVWELVR
;
A
#
# COMPACT_ATOMS: atom_id res chain seq x y z
N MET A 1 -59.68 -34.94 42.06
CA MET A 1 -58.88 -33.75 42.43
C MET A 1 -57.43 -34.01 42.06
N LYS A 2 -56.85 -33.14 41.23
CA LYS A 2 -55.43 -32.99 40.84
C LYS A 2 -54.81 -34.06 39.91
N SER A 3 -54.69 -33.69 38.63
CA SER A 3 -53.46 -33.86 37.84
C SER A 3 -52.42 -32.80 38.28
N PRO A 4 -51.23 -32.61 37.65
CA PRO A 4 -50.53 -33.38 36.60
C PRO A 4 -49.01 -33.58 36.91
N LEU A 5 -48.25 -34.24 36.03
CA LEU A 5 -46.99 -33.77 35.40
C LEU A 5 -46.25 -34.95 34.75
N VAL A 6 -46.36 -35.11 33.42
CA VAL A 6 -45.38 -34.71 32.39
C VAL A 6 -44.07 -35.53 32.41
N ARG A 7 -43.87 -36.36 31.38
CA ARG A 7 -42.82 -36.17 30.36
C ARG A 7 -43.09 -37.10 29.17
N LEU A 8 -43.76 -36.55 28.16
CA LEU A 8 -43.87 -37.09 26.82
C LEU A 8 -42.55 -36.78 26.09
N ILE A 9 -41.79 -37.81 25.74
CA ILE A 9 -40.61 -37.68 24.87
C ILE A 9 -41.15 -37.55 23.44
N ILE A 10 -41.20 -36.33 22.92
CA ILE A 10 -41.45 -36.10 21.50
C ILE A 10 -40.11 -36.17 20.79
N PHE A 11 -39.86 -37.29 20.09
CA PHE A 11 -38.85 -37.34 19.05
C PHE A 11 -39.31 -36.45 17.89
N HIS A 12 -38.89 -35.18 17.88
CA HIS A 12 -38.90 -34.40 16.64
C HIS A 12 -37.76 -34.91 15.77
N SER A 13 -38.12 -35.73 14.79
CA SER A 13 -37.32 -35.99 13.59
C SER A 13 -37.10 -34.66 12.88
N CYS A 14 -36.08 -33.91 13.32
CA CYS A 14 -35.53 -32.83 12.54
C CYS A 14 -34.74 -33.49 11.42
N SER A 15 -35.42 -33.75 10.31
CA SER A 15 -34.79 -33.97 9.02
C SER A 15 -33.97 -32.72 8.72
N LEU A 16 -32.73 -32.72 9.21
CA LEU A 16 -31.67 -31.87 8.73
C LEU A 16 -31.51 -32.25 7.25
N LEU A 17 -32.24 -31.54 6.39
CA LEU A 17 -31.78 -31.28 5.05
C LEU A 17 -30.41 -30.61 5.23
N LEU A 18 -29.37 -31.44 5.30
CA LEU A 18 -28.06 -31.09 4.78
C LEU A 18 -28.31 -30.76 3.31
N ALA A 19 -28.78 -29.55 3.07
CA ALA A 19 -28.41 -28.81 1.90
C ALA A 19 -26.90 -28.65 2.02
N THR A 20 -26.17 -29.69 1.62
CA THR A 20 -24.88 -29.52 1.01
C THR A 20 -25.13 -28.49 -0.08
N ARG A 21 -24.91 -27.20 0.23
CA ARG A 21 -24.52 -26.26 -0.80
C ARG A 21 -23.24 -26.88 -1.36
N ALA A 22 -23.41 -27.71 -2.39
CA ALA A 22 -22.50 -27.66 -3.50
C ALA A 22 -22.58 -26.20 -3.96
N TRP A 23 -21.74 -25.36 -3.36
CA TRP A 23 -21.46 -24.05 -3.91
C TRP A 23 -20.96 -24.34 -5.32
N ALA A 24 -21.71 -23.84 -6.29
CA ALA A 24 -21.68 -24.23 -7.67
C ALA A 24 -20.25 -24.34 -8.19
N SER A 25 -19.98 -25.46 -8.88
CA SER A 25 -18.87 -25.56 -9.82
C SER A 25 -19.19 -24.73 -11.07
N ASP A 26 -18.14 -24.12 -11.61
CA ASP A 26 -17.96 -23.50 -12.93
C ASP A 26 -18.38 -22.02 -13.11
N ASP A 27 -17.33 -21.19 -13.20
CA ASP A 27 -17.19 -20.06 -14.14
C ASP A 27 -18.24 -18.93 -14.10
N GLU A 28 -18.64 -18.51 -12.90
CA GLU A 28 -19.35 -17.25 -12.75
C GLU A 28 -18.38 -16.09 -13.08
N LYS A 29 -18.62 -15.39 -14.19
CA LYS A 29 -17.91 -14.15 -14.56
C LYS A 29 -18.28 -13.05 -13.56
N LEU A 30 -17.68 -13.10 -12.37
CA LEU A 30 -17.83 -12.09 -11.35
C LEU A 30 -17.04 -10.84 -11.76
N GLU A 31 -17.64 -9.67 -11.56
CA GLU A 31 -16.94 -8.40 -11.65
C GLU A 31 -15.81 -8.35 -10.61
N LEU A 32 -14.68 -7.74 -10.99
CA LEU A 32 -13.60 -7.51 -10.02
C LEU A 32 -14.06 -6.55 -8.93
N PRO A 33 -13.61 -6.69 -7.67
CA PRO A 33 -13.97 -5.78 -6.59
C PRO A 33 -13.67 -4.31 -6.90
N THR A 34 -14.34 -3.39 -6.22
CA THR A 34 -14.02 -1.96 -6.31
C THR A 34 -12.75 -1.63 -5.54
N VAL A 35 -11.90 -0.76 -6.09
CA VAL A 35 -10.67 -0.31 -5.45
C VAL A 35 -10.70 1.20 -5.34
N PHE A 36 -10.62 1.72 -4.13
CA PHE A 36 -10.41 3.15 -3.86
C PHE A 36 -8.92 3.41 -3.73
N ILE A 37 -8.34 4.29 -4.53
CA ILE A 37 -6.92 4.63 -4.49
C ILE A 37 -6.78 6.02 -3.89
N ALA A 38 -6.05 6.12 -2.79
CA ALA A 38 -5.78 7.37 -2.08
C ALA A 38 -4.34 7.82 -2.33
N VAL A 39 -4.20 9.01 -2.92
CA VAL A 39 -2.91 9.62 -3.27
C VAL A 39 -2.81 10.99 -2.60
N ILE A 40 -1.73 11.23 -1.87
CA ILE A 40 -1.42 12.55 -1.28
C ILE A 40 -0.13 13.03 -1.93
N ALA A 41 -0.17 14.21 -2.54
CA ALA A 41 0.91 14.74 -3.37
C ALA A 41 1.40 16.09 -2.83
N ARG A 42 2.69 16.13 -2.48
CA ARG A 42 3.41 17.35 -2.07
C ARG A 42 4.83 17.39 -2.64
N ASN A 43 5.11 18.37 -3.49
CA ASN A 43 6.37 18.62 -4.19
C ASN A 43 6.87 17.41 -4.98
N LYS A 44 5.97 16.79 -5.75
CA LYS A 44 6.17 15.55 -6.51
C LYS A 44 6.11 15.74 -8.03
N ALA A 45 6.20 16.97 -8.54
CA ALA A 45 6.07 17.26 -9.97
C ALA A 45 7.01 16.39 -10.84
N HIS A 46 8.22 16.16 -10.33
CA HIS A 46 9.27 15.40 -11.01
C HIS A 46 8.97 13.89 -11.18
N VAL A 47 8.09 13.31 -10.34
CA VAL A 47 7.79 11.87 -10.36
C VAL A 47 6.38 11.57 -10.88
N LEU A 48 5.44 12.52 -10.78
CA LEU A 48 4.04 12.34 -11.18
C LEU A 48 3.82 11.82 -12.61
N PRO A 49 4.56 12.26 -13.65
CA PRO A 49 4.40 11.70 -14.99
C PRO A 49 4.67 10.20 -15.06
N HIS A 50 5.64 9.71 -14.27
CA HIS A 50 5.94 8.28 -14.18
C HIS A 50 4.88 7.56 -13.35
N PHE A 51 4.54 8.11 -12.19
CA PHE A 51 3.51 7.60 -11.31
C PHE A 51 2.20 7.33 -12.05
N PHE A 52 1.66 8.34 -12.74
CA PHE A 52 0.42 8.21 -13.49
C PHE A 52 0.56 7.32 -14.72
N GLY A 53 1.72 7.37 -15.40
CA GLY A 53 2.02 6.46 -16.50
C GLY A 53 1.90 4.99 -16.09
N TYR A 54 2.39 4.63 -14.89
CA TYR A 54 2.28 3.28 -14.34
C TYR A 54 0.89 2.96 -13.79
N LEU A 55 0.21 3.94 -13.20
CA LEU A 55 -1.16 3.77 -12.72
C LEU A 55 -2.13 3.48 -13.87
N GLU A 56 -2.01 4.20 -14.98
CA GLU A 56 -2.83 4.00 -16.18
C GLU A 56 -2.63 2.63 -16.83
N GLN A 57 -1.46 2.02 -16.64
CA GLN A 57 -1.10 0.70 -17.19
C GLN A 57 -1.58 -0.46 -16.32
N GLN A 58 -2.14 -0.21 -15.12
CA GLN A 58 -2.63 -1.29 -14.26
C GLN A 58 -3.73 -2.08 -14.98
N ASN A 59 -3.55 -3.40 -15.04
CA ASN A 59 -4.48 -4.36 -15.59
C ASN A 59 -5.62 -4.63 -14.59
N TYR A 60 -6.37 -3.57 -14.31
CA TYR A 60 -7.55 -3.57 -13.48
C TYR A 60 -8.60 -2.67 -14.15
N PRO A 61 -9.89 -3.05 -14.20
CA PRO A 61 -10.90 -2.24 -14.86
C PRO A 61 -10.97 -0.86 -14.23
N LYS A 62 -10.65 0.19 -14.99
CA LYS A 62 -10.68 1.57 -14.51
C LYS A 62 -12.07 1.99 -14.03
N SER A 63 -13.13 1.43 -14.63
CA SER A 63 -14.53 1.56 -14.18
C SER A 63 -14.82 0.96 -12.78
N ARG A 64 -13.86 0.25 -12.19
CA ARG A 64 -13.90 -0.30 -10.82
C ARG A 64 -12.90 0.40 -9.89
N ILE A 65 -12.25 1.47 -10.35
CA ILE A 65 -11.29 2.26 -9.59
C ILE A 65 -11.84 3.66 -9.34
N SER A 66 -11.90 4.05 -8.07
CA SER A 66 -12.12 5.43 -7.63
C SER A 66 -10.81 6.02 -7.13
N LEU A 67 -10.48 7.23 -7.54
CA LEU A 67 -9.29 7.94 -7.11
C LEU A 67 -9.67 9.12 -6.23
N TRP A 68 -8.99 9.24 -5.10
CA TRP A 68 -8.96 10.45 -4.28
C TRP A 68 -7.53 10.95 -4.24
N ILE A 69 -7.33 12.14 -4.80
CA ILE A 69 -6.04 12.79 -4.97
C ILE A 69 -6.08 14.08 -4.15
N TYR A 70 -5.16 14.20 -3.19
CA TYR A 70 -5.04 15.39 -2.35
C TYR A 70 -3.75 16.14 -2.69
N THR A 71 -3.87 17.41 -3.08
CA THR A 71 -2.72 18.31 -3.28
C THR A 71 -2.44 19.06 -1.97
N ASP A 72 -1.27 18.82 -1.37
CA ASP A 72 -0.85 19.39 -0.07
C ASP A 72 0.27 20.41 -0.28
N HIS A 73 -0.04 21.71 -0.16
CA HIS A 73 0.91 22.83 -0.06
C HIS A 73 2.15 22.70 -0.98
N ASN A 74 1.90 22.72 -2.29
CA ASN A 74 2.92 22.57 -3.32
C ASN A 74 3.64 23.88 -3.65
N SER A 75 4.96 23.80 -3.84
CA SER A 75 5.83 24.89 -4.29
C SER A 75 6.40 24.68 -5.70
N ASP A 76 6.12 23.51 -6.30
CA ASP A 76 6.49 23.13 -7.67
C ASP A 76 5.23 22.89 -8.53
N ASP A 77 5.41 22.45 -9.77
CA ASP A 77 4.34 22.21 -10.75
C ASP A 77 3.43 21.00 -10.41
N THR A 78 3.45 20.49 -9.17
CA THR A 78 2.68 19.31 -8.75
C THR A 78 1.19 19.54 -8.98
N GLU A 79 0.66 20.67 -8.56
CA GLU A 79 -0.77 20.98 -8.69
C GLU A 79 -1.19 21.02 -10.18
N ASP A 80 -0.46 21.75 -11.02
CA ASP A 80 -0.72 21.85 -12.46
C ASP A 80 -0.70 20.47 -13.15
N ILE A 81 0.23 19.58 -12.78
CA ILE A 81 0.31 18.22 -13.34
C ILE A 81 -0.88 17.37 -12.90
N LEU A 82 -1.30 17.47 -11.63
CA LEU A 82 -2.47 16.74 -11.13
C LEU A 82 -3.76 17.19 -11.81
N GLU A 83 -3.92 18.51 -12.02
CA GLU A 83 -5.05 19.08 -12.73
C GLU A 83 -5.10 18.60 -14.18
N ALA A 84 -4.00 18.76 -14.92
CA ALA A 84 -3.92 18.36 -16.31
C ALA A 84 -4.19 16.86 -16.49
N TRP A 85 -3.68 16.03 -15.56
CA TRP A 85 -3.95 14.60 -15.58
C TRP A 85 -5.41 14.27 -15.29
N ALA A 86 -6.00 14.90 -14.25
CA ALA A 86 -7.40 14.68 -13.88
C ALA A 86 -8.33 15.12 -15.01
N GLU A 87 -8.11 16.27 -15.63
CA GLU A 87 -8.90 16.73 -16.79
C GLU A 87 -8.83 15.74 -17.96
N ALA A 88 -7.65 15.18 -18.23
CA ALA A 88 -7.45 14.28 -19.35
C ALA A 88 -7.98 12.85 -19.12
N LYS A 89 -8.07 12.39 -17.87
CA LYS A 89 -8.27 10.98 -17.53
C LYS A 89 -9.47 10.67 -16.64
N SER A 90 -10.17 11.68 -16.10
CA SER A 90 -11.28 11.45 -15.17
C SER A 90 -12.36 10.51 -15.74
N ASP A 91 -12.70 10.65 -17.02
CA ASP A 91 -13.73 9.85 -17.70
C ASP A 91 -13.36 8.37 -17.88
N ASP A 92 -12.07 8.01 -17.77
CA ASP A 92 -11.64 6.62 -17.86
C ASP A 92 -11.96 5.82 -16.58
N TYR A 93 -12.00 6.49 -15.43
CA TYR A 93 -12.14 5.88 -14.10
C TYR A 93 -13.58 5.95 -13.59
N HIS A 94 -13.91 5.15 -12.57
CA HIS A 94 -15.24 5.22 -11.95
C HIS A 94 -15.52 6.61 -11.37
N ASN A 95 -14.51 7.18 -10.70
CA ASN A 95 -14.54 8.51 -10.14
C ASN A 95 -13.11 9.01 -9.92
N VAL A 96 -12.85 10.28 -10.21
CA VAL A 96 -11.61 10.97 -9.82
C VAL A 96 -12.00 12.21 -9.04
N ASN A 97 -11.56 12.29 -7.78
CA ASN A 97 -11.76 13.45 -6.94
C ASN A 97 -10.39 14.07 -6.61
N LEU A 98 -10.14 15.25 -7.18
CA LEU A 98 -8.99 16.08 -6.86
C LEU A 98 -9.41 17.10 -5.79
N THR A 99 -8.91 16.93 -4.57
CA THR A 99 -9.15 17.84 -3.45
C THR A 99 -7.95 18.74 -3.25
N ARG A 100 -8.20 20.05 -3.10
CA ARG A 100 -7.21 21.07 -2.78
C ARG A 100 -7.44 21.59 -1.39
N GLU A 101 -6.37 21.84 -0.63
CA GLU A 101 -6.52 22.58 0.62
C GLU A 101 -6.67 24.07 0.33
N GLU A 102 -7.67 24.73 0.93
CA GLU A 102 -7.98 26.14 0.70
C GLU A 102 -7.09 27.11 1.51
N SER A 103 -6.12 26.63 2.31
CA SER A 103 -5.29 27.49 3.15
C SER A 103 -4.07 28.08 2.44
N ASP A 104 -3.78 29.35 2.71
CA ASP A 104 -2.62 30.07 2.19
C ASP A 104 -1.29 29.43 2.66
N ALA A 105 -0.69 28.69 1.73
CA ALA A 105 0.74 28.56 1.41
C ALA A 105 1.79 28.59 2.55
N PHE A 106 2.57 27.49 2.57
CA PHE A 106 3.84 27.24 3.26
C PHE A 106 3.77 26.89 4.75
N TYR A 107 4.46 25.81 5.13
CA TYR A 107 4.80 25.60 6.53
C TYR A 107 6.04 26.46 6.82
N ALA A 108 5.94 27.39 7.78
CA ALA A 108 6.99 28.40 8.06
C ALA A 108 8.36 27.82 8.49
N ASP A 109 8.45 26.50 8.68
CA ASP A 109 9.61 25.74 9.14
C ASP A 109 10.42 25.06 8.01
N GLU A 110 10.17 25.41 6.74
CA GLU A 110 10.82 24.89 5.52
C GLU A 110 12.37 25.01 5.46
N ASN A 111 13.01 25.67 6.42
CA ASN A 111 14.43 26.04 6.37
C ASN A 111 15.42 25.14 7.13
N GLY A 112 15.16 23.85 7.33
CA GLY A 112 16.28 22.95 7.68
C GLY A 112 15.97 21.54 8.19
N VAL A 113 16.70 20.58 7.63
CA VAL A 113 17.02 19.24 8.15
C VAL A 113 15.82 18.44 8.68
N GLN A 114 15.11 17.73 7.79
CA GLN A 114 14.21 16.57 8.04
C GLN A 114 13.43 16.48 9.37
N LYS A 115 13.17 17.59 10.06
CA LYS A 115 12.32 17.61 11.25
C LYS A 115 10.95 18.00 10.78
N TRP A 116 10.21 16.97 10.38
CA TRP A 116 8.77 17.07 10.30
C TRP A 116 8.25 17.56 11.65
N THR A 117 7.60 18.71 11.64
CA THR A 117 6.89 19.22 12.80
C THR A 117 5.77 18.26 13.18
N ALA A 118 5.37 18.30 14.46
CA ALA A 118 4.25 17.48 14.94
C ALA A 118 2.98 17.78 14.11
N GLU A 119 2.79 19.05 13.76
CA GLU A 119 1.72 19.54 12.91
C GLU A 119 1.70 18.84 11.53
N ARG A 120 2.88 18.65 10.92
CA ARG A 120 2.99 17.99 9.62
C ARG A 120 2.66 16.49 9.71
N TYR A 121 3.12 15.82 10.76
CA TYR A 121 2.73 14.43 11.02
C TYR A 121 1.22 14.30 11.24
N TRP A 122 0.63 15.19 12.05
CA TRP A 122 -0.82 15.22 12.28
C TRP A 122 -1.61 15.49 11.01
N HIS A 123 -1.11 16.36 10.15
CA HIS A 123 -1.74 16.65 8.87
C HIS A 123 -1.81 15.40 7.98
N VAL A 124 -0.70 14.68 7.79
CA VAL A 124 -0.70 13.42 7.00
C VAL A 124 -1.58 12.35 7.66
N ILE A 125 -1.50 12.18 8.98
CA ILE A 125 -2.38 11.28 9.75
C ILE A 125 -3.85 11.59 9.46
N ARG A 126 -4.24 12.87 9.51
CA ARG A 126 -5.61 13.32 9.23
C ARG A 126 -6.04 12.96 7.82
N LEU A 127 -5.20 13.22 6.82
CA LEU A 127 -5.51 12.91 5.42
C LEU A 127 -5.65 11.40 5.16
N ARG A 128 -4.78 10.58 5.75
CA ARG A 128 -4.87 9.11 5.65
C ARG A 128 -6.13 8.57 6.31
N GLU A 129 -6.47 9.08 7.50
CA GLU A 129 -7.69 8.72 8.22
C GLU A 129 -8.95 9.17 7.45
N GLU A 130 -8.93 10.36 6.85
CA GLU A 130 -10.01 10.85 5.99
C GLU A 130 -10.20 9.95 4.78
N ALA A 131 -9.13 9.61 4.06
CA ALA A 131 -9.18 8.71 2.91
C ALA A 131 -9.74 7.32 3.28
N LEU A 132 -9.31 6.78 4.43
CA LEU A 132 -9.82 5.50 4.95
C LEU A 132 -11.32 5.55 5.21
N ASN A 133 -11.80 6.65 5.82
CA ASN A 133 -13.22 6.82 6.13
C ASN A 133 -14.05 7.12 4.88
N LEU A 134 -13.51 7.83 3.91
CA LEU A 134 -14.15 8.09 2.61
C LEU A 134 -14.31 6.79 1.82
N ALA A 135 -13.28 5.95 1.73
CA ALA A 135 -13.39 4.66 1.06
C ALA A 135 -14.47 3.77 1.70
N ARG A 136 -14.55 3.76 3.04
CA ARG A 136 -15.60 3.04 3.78
C ARG A 136 -17.01 3.61 3.52
N SER A 137 -17.16 4.94 3.47
CA SER A 137 -18.45 5.59 3.25
C SER A 137 -18.97 5.41 1.82
N LEU A 138 -18.05 5.24 0.86
CA LEU A 138 -18.34 4.93 -0.54
C LEU A 138 -18.49 3.42 -0.83
N TRP A 139 -18.46 2.57 0.20
CA TRP A 139 -18.61 1.11 0.06
C TRP A 139 -17.57 0.46 -0.86
N ALA A 140 -16.34 1.00 -0.89
CA ALA A 140 -15.25 0.37 -1.61
C ALA A 140 -14.90 -0.99 -0.98
N ASP A 141 -14.62 -1.99 -1.81
CA ASP A 141 -14.21 -3.32 -1.35
C ASP A 141 -12.77 -3.30 -0.81
N PHE A 142 -11.91 -2.48 -1.43
CA PHE A 142 -10.53 -2.26 -1.04
C PHE A 142 -10.16 -0.78 -1.05
N ILE A 143 -9.21 -0.39 -0.20
CA ILE A 143 -8.47 0.87 -0.33
C ILE A 143 -7.00 0.59 -0.56
N LEU A 144 -6.40 1.25 -1.56
CA LEU A 144 -4.97 1.28 -1.81
C LEU A 144 -4.44 2.66 -1.43
N PHE A 145 -3.67 2.75 -0.35
CA PHE A 145 -2.84 3.91 -0.07
C PHE A 145 -1.61 3.85 -0.97
N LEU A 146 -1.42 4.86 -1.81
CA LEU A 146 -0.35 4.87 -2.80
C LEU A 146 0.36 6.22 -2.82
N ASP A 147 1.63 6.22 -2.43
CA ASP A 147 2.48 7.42 -2.40
C ASP A 147 3.04 7.70 -3.79
N CYS A 148 3.26 8.97 -4.12
CA CYS A 148 3.71 9.36 -5.47
C CYS A 148 5.10 8.84 -5.84
N ASP A 149 5.91 8.46 -4.85
CA ASP A 149 7.23 7.86 -5.01
C ASP A 149 7.20 6.31 -5.04
N ALA A 150 6.03 5.69 -4.87
CA ALA A 150 5.81 4.26 -5.07
C ALA A 150 5.35 3.97 -6.51
N LEU A 151 6.29 3.60 -7.36
CA LEU A 151 6.10 3.38 -8.80
C LEU A 151 5.74 1.92 -9.09
N LEU A 152 4.45 1.64 -9.30
CA LEU A 152 3.94 0.29 -9.60
C LEU A 152 4.20 -0.13 -11.06
N THR A 153 5.45 -0.42 -11.41
CA THR A 153 5.85 -0.71 -12.79
C THR A 153 5.23 -1.99 -13.37
N SER A 154 4.84 -2.95 -12.53
CA SER A 154 4.16 -4.17 -12.96
C SER A 154 2.66 -3.91 -13.17
N PRO A 155 2.10 -4.12 -14.38
CA PRO A 155 0.67 -3.93 -14.66
C PRO A 155 -0.27 -4.81 -13.83
N LYS A 156 0.19 -5.93 -13.29
CA LYS A 156 -0.66 -6.87 -12.54
C LYS A 156 -0.74 -6.55 -11.04
N THR A 157 -0.06 -5.51 -10.56
CA THR A 157 0.11 -5.24 -9.12
C THR A 157 -1.21 -5.16 -8.38
N ILE A 158 -2.14 -4.29 -8.80
CA ILE A 158 -3.44 -4.15 -8.09
C ILE A 158 -4.22 -5.48 -8.09
N LEU A 159 -4.23 -6.18 -9.23
CA LEU A 159 -4.93 -7.45 -9.37
C LEU A 159 -4.36 -8.55 -8.46
N ASP A 160 -3.03 -8.64 -8.37
CA ASP A 160 -2.35 -9.62 -7.53
C ASP A 160 -2.59 -9.35 -6.05
N LEU A 161 -2.56 -8.07 -5.62
CA LEU A 161 -2.85 -7.69 -4.23
C LEU A 161 -4.30 -8.00 -3.84
N VAL A 162 -5.26 -7.71 -4.72
CA VAL A 162 -6.68 -8.08 -4.51
C VAL A 162 -6.83 -9.60 -4.39
N ARG A 163 -6.16 -10.37 -5.27
CA ARG A 163 -6.18 -11.84 -5.26
C ARG A 163 -5.48 -12.47 -4.07
N ALA A 164 -4.50 -11.79 -3.46
CA ALA A 164 -3.85 -12.27 -2.25
C ALA A 164 -4.83 -12.43 -1.08
N ASN A 165 -5.97 -11.73 -1.13
CA ASN A 165 -7.09 -11.83 -0.18
C ASN A 165 -6.63 -11.74 1.28
N LYS A 166 -5.75 -10.78 1.57
CA LYS A 166 -5.28 -10.44 2.90
C LYS A 166 -6.00 -9.19 3.40
N THR A 167 -6.12 -9.05 4.72
CA THR A 167 -6.71 -7.86 5.33
C THR A 167 -5.87 -6.61 5.07
N VAL A 168 -4.54 -6.73 5.18
CA VAL A 168 -3.58 -5.69 4.81
C VAL A 168 -2.42 -6.34 4.05
N VAL A 169 -2.11 -5.86 2.85
CA VAL A 169 -1.00 -6.36 2.03
C VAL A 169 -0.34 -5.26 1.22
N ALA A 170 0.99 -5.30 1.11
CA ALA A 170 1.77 -4.44 0.24
C ALA A 170 2.57 -5.26 -0.79
N PRO A 171 2.73 -4.75 -2.02
CA PRO A 171 3.75 -5.27 -2.92
C PRO A 171 5.13 -4.85 -2.40
N MET A 172 6.11 -5.74 -2.42
CA MET A 172 7.48 -5.35 -2.15
C MET A 172 7.99 -4.47 -3.31
N LEU A 173 8.40 -3.25 -2.99
CA LEU A 173 8.95 -2.31 -3.95
C LEU A 173 10.48 -2.30 -3.86
N ASP A 174 11.13 -2.37 -5.02
CA ASP A 174 12.58 -2.38 -5.13
C ASP A 174 13.14 -0.96 -4.92
N SER A 175 14.19 -0.83 -4.13
CA SER A 175 14.94 0.42 -3.99
C SER A 175 16.41 0.18 -4.30
N ARG A 176 17.17 1.27 -4.50
CA ARG A 176 18.62 1.19 -4.80
C ARG A 176 19.48 0.84 -3.58
N SER A 177 18.89 0.76 -2.40
CA SER A 177 19.58 0.51 -1.13
C SER A 177 18.82 -0.54 -0.31
N ALA A 178 19.22 -0.74 0.94
CA ALA A 178 18.46 -1.59 1.85
C ALA A 178 17.16 -0.94 2.37
N TYR A 179 16.76 0.23 1.85
CA TYR A 179 15.45 0.84 2.10
C TYR A 179 14.35 0.01 1.44
N SER A 180 13.20 -0.13 2.10
CA SER A 180 12.06 -0.84 1.56
C SER A 180 10.78 -0.35 2.20
N ASN A 181 9.65 -0.75 1.63
CA ASN A 181 8.32 -0.37 2.07
C ASN A 181 7.70 -1.31 3.12
N PHE A 182 8.54 -2.07 3.86
CA PHE A 182 8.11 -3.00 4.91
C PHE A 182 9.16 -3.17 5.99
N TRP A 183 8.74 -3.46 7.24
CA TRP A 183 9.67 -3.82 8.33
C TRP A 183 9.35 -5.21 8.88
N CYS A 184 10.38 -6.01 9.20
CA CYS A 184 10.21 -7.31 9.85
C CYS A 184 10.28 -7.26 11.39
N GLY A 185 10.76 -6.15 11.96
CA GLY A 185 10.83 -5.96 13.41
C GLY A 185 10.71 -4.50 13.83
N MET A 186 10.23 -4.29 15.05
CA MET A 186 10.15 -2.99 15.73
C MET A 186 10.64 -3.15 17.16
N THR A 187 11.28 -2.10 17.66
CA THR A 187 11.58 -1.94 19.08
C THR A 187 10.30 -1.73 19.89
N GLU A 188 10.37 -1.86 21.22
CA GLU A 188 9.24 -1.56 22.12
C GLU A 188 8.69 -0.13 21.95
N LYS A 189 9.52 0.80 21.46
CA LYS A 189 9.16 2.20 21.19
C LYS A 189 8.56 2.42 19.79
N GLY A 190 8.42 1.37 18.98
CA GLY A 190 7.82 1.45 17.64
C GLY A 190 8.79 1.79 16.50
N TYR A 191 10.09 1.92 16.76
CA TYR A 191 11.09 2.18 15.72
C TYR A 191 11.59 0.90 15.05
N TYR A 192 12.05 1.01 13.80
CA TYR A 192 12.64 -0.08 13.01
C TYR A 192 13.64 -0.92 13.80
N LEU A 193 13.50 -2.24 13.67
CA LEU A 193 14.45 -3.23 14.15
C LEU A 193 14.70 -4.22 13.01
N ARG A 194 15.96 -4.31 12.56
CA ARG A 194 16.36 -5.32 11.57
C ARG A 194 16.30 -6.70 12.21
N THR A 195 15.71 -7.66 11.50
CA THR A 195 15.65 -9.07 11.88
C THR A 195 16.33 -9.93 10.82
N ASP A 196 16.62 -11.19 11.15
CA ASP A 196 17.21 -12.17 10.23
C ASP A 196 16.31 -12.46 9.02
N ASP A 197 15.01 -12.14 9.11
CA ASP A 197 14.06 -12.33 8.03
C ASP A 197 14.12 -11.26 6.94
N TYR A 198 14.66 -10.08 7.26
CA TYR A 198 14.58 -8.89 6.41
C TYR A 198 15.32 -9.04 5.07
N MET A 199 16.62 -9.33 5.11
CA MET A 199 17.44 -9.41 3.89
C MET A 199 16.99 -10.55 2.97
N PRO A 200 16.70 -11.77 3.46
CA PRO A 200 16.24 -12.86 2.58
C PRO A 200 14.92 -12.55 1.87
N ILE A 201 14.04 -11.72 2.45
CA ILE A 201 12.81 -11.25 1.80
C ILE A 201 13.15 -10.16 0.77
N LEU A 202 13.92 -9.15 1.18
CA LEU A 202 14.28 -8.00 0.35
C LEU A 202 15.05 -8.41 -0.92
N GLU A 203 16.04 -9.28 -0.76
CA GLU A 203 16.89 -9.78 -1.85
C GLU A 203 16.22 -10.92 -2.66
N ARG A 204 14.96 -11.25 -2.34
CA ARG A 204 14.19 -12.36 -2.92
C ARG A 204 14.89 -13.72 -2.83
N GLU A 205 15.75 -13.93 -1.84
CA GLU A 205 16.27 -15.28 -1.51
C GLU A 205 15.12 -16.21 -1.07
N ARG A 206 14.10 -15.64 -0.43
CA ARG A 206 12.81 -16.27 -0.15
C ARG A 206 11.71 -15.53 -0.89
N VAL A 207 11.03 -16.23 -1.79
CA VAL A 207 9.90 -15.68 -2.58
C VAL A 207 8.57 -16.15 -1.99
N GLY A 208 7.65 -15.22 -1.74
CA GLY A 208 6.34 -15.52 -1.16
C GLY A 208 5.59 -14.30 -0.65
N THR A 209 4.58 -14.56 0.18
CA THR A 209 3.85 -13.56 0.94
C THR A 209 4.16 -13.77 2.42
N PHE A 210 4.73 -12.77 3.08
CA PHE A 210 5.28 -12.88 4.42
C PHE A 210 4.50 -11.99 5.38
N SER A 211 4.17 -12.53 6.57
CA SER A 211 3.66 -11.72 7.67
C SER A 211 4.79 -10.80 8.15
N VAL A 212 4.49 -9.51 8.23
CA VAL A 212 5.43 -8.46 8.63
C VAL A 212 4.74 -7.54 9.61
N ILE A 213 5.55 -6.81 10.37
CA ILE A 213 5.02 -5.98 11.46
C ILE A 213 4.58 -4.59 11.00
N MET A 214 4.91 -4.20 9.75
CA MET A 214 4.55 -2.92 9.15
C MET A 214 4.79 -2.96 7.63
N VAL A 215 3.89 -2.32 6.89
CA VAL A 215 4.03 -1.99 5.47
C VAL A 215 3.62 -0.53 5.25
N HIS A 216 4.22 0.13 4.25
CA HIS A 216 3.90 1.52 3.91
C HIS A 216 4.02 1.79 2.39
N SER A 217 3.73 3.04 1.99
CA SER A 217 3.85 3.64 0.65
C SER A 217 3.04 3.04 -0.51
N ALA A 218 2.80 1.73 -0.51
CA ALA A 218 1.83 1.06 -1.36
C ALA A 218 1.16 -0.02 -0.51
N THR A 219 -0.01 0.27 0.06
CA THR A 219 -0.67 -0.62 1.03
C THR A 219 -2.14 -0.80 0.67
N LEU A 220 -2.51 -2.03 0.31
CA LEU A 220 -3.89 -2.43 0.06
C LEU A 220 -4.54 -2.95 1.36
N VAL A 221 -5.70 -2.42 1.70
CA VAL A 221 -6.53 -2.87 2.82
C VAL A 221 -7.85 -3.42 2.28
N ASN A 222 -8.19 -4.65 2.65
CA ASN A 222 -9.47 -5.27 2.36
C ASN A 222 -10.53 -4.75 3.34
N LEU A 223 -11.41 -3.86 2.86
CA LEU A 223 -12.46 -3.23 3.66
C LEU A 223 -13.65 -4.15 3.91
N ASN A 224 -13.77 -5.26 3.17
CA ASN A 224 -14.76 -6.30 3.41
C ASN A 224 -14.43 -7.19 4.62
N HIS A 225 -13.16 -7.22 5.06
CA HIS A 225 -12.80 -7.93 6.28
C HIS A 225 -13.32 -7.18 7.50
N ALA A 226 -14.07 -7.83 8.40
CA ALA A 226 -14.74 -7.17 9.52
C ALA A 226 -13.76 -6.41 10.45
N ASP A 227 -12.58 -6.98 10.73
CA ASP A 227 -11.57 -6.33 11.56
C ASP A 227 -10.90 -5.12 10.91
N SER A 228 -11.04 -4.93 9.58
CA SER A 228 -10.54 -3.73 8.91
C SER A 228 -11.18 -2.46 9.46
N ARG A 229 -12.39 -2.55 10.05
CA ARG A 229 -13.11 -1.43 10.69
C ARG A 229 -12.40 -0.88 11.94
N LYS A 230 -11.50 -1.66 12.54
CA LYS A 230 -10.71 -1.28 13.72
C LYS A 230 -9.40 -0.59 13.34
N LEU A 231 -8.99 -0.65 12.07
CA LEU A 231 -7.79 0.00 11.57
C LEU A 231 -7.99 1.52 11.52
N THR A 232 -6.97 2.26 11.91
CA THR A 232 -6.98 3.73 11.96
C THR A 232 -5.57 4.30 11.89
N PHE A 233 -5.44 5.48 11.30
CA PHE A 233 -4.21 6.27 11.35
C PHE A 233 -4.19 7.23 12.56
N ASP A 234 -5.34 7.43 13.23
CA ASP A 234 -5.51 8.39 14.31
C ASP A 234 -5.08 7.78 15.66
N PRO A 235 -3.96 8.23 16.25
CA PRO A 235 -3.48 7.69 17.52
C PRO A 235 -4.41 8.01 18.69
N ALA A 236 -5.27 9.04 18.60
CA ALA A 236 -6.25 9.35 19.63
C ALA A 236 -7.34 8.28 19.77
N ARG A 237 -7.49 7.41 18.76
CA ARG A 237 -8.43 6.28 18.77
C ARG A 237 -7.82 4.98 19.28
N LEU A 238 -6.54 4.98 19.63
CA LEU A 238 -5.81 3.79 20.08
C LEU A 238 -5.58 3.84 21.60
N GLU A 239 -6.26 2.95 22.31
CA GLU A 239 -6.11 2.84 23.76
C GLU A 239 -4.69 2.41 24.13
N GLY A 240 -4.04 3.17 25.02
CA GLY A 240 -2.69 2.88 25.50
C GLY A 240 -1.57 3.13 24.48
N TYR A 241 -1.85 3.79 23.36
CA TYR A 241 -0.81 4.16 22.42
C TYR A 241 0.11 5.24 23.00
N SER A 242 1.40 4.90 23.14
CA SER A 242 2.46 5.80 23.59
C SER A 242 3.62 5.91 22.58
N GLY A 243 3.38 5.48 21.34
CA GLY A 243 4.35 5.52 20.26
C GLY A 243 4.51 6.93 19.67
N PRO A 244 5.41 7.08 18.68
CA PRO A 244 5.58 8.35 17.97
C PRO A 244 4.32 8.75 17.19
N GLN A 245 4.14 10.06 16.99
CA GLN A 245 3.11 10.60 16.12
C GLN A 245 3.60 10.48 14.67
N ASP A 246 3.32 9.33 14.07
CA ASP A 246 3.79 8.93 12.75
C ASP A 246 2.71 8.02 12.14
N ASP A 247 2.30 8.28 10.90
CA ASP A 247 1.15 7.62 10.28
C ASP A 247 1.41 6.12 10.07
N ILE A 248 2.61 5.74 9.62
CA ILE A 248 2.96 4.34 9.35
C ILE A 248 3.10 3.53 10.64
N ILE A 249 3.70 4.10 11.70
CA ILE A 249 3.83 3.44 13.01
C ILE A 249 2.47 3.34 13.69
N THR A 250 1.66 4.40 13.63
CA THR A 250 0.31 4.41 14.22
C THR A 250 -0.59 3.38 13.54
N PHE A 251 -0.57 3.31 12.21
CA PHE A 251 -1.35 2.32 11.47
C PHE A 251 -0.92 0.89 11.79
N ALA A 252 0.38 0.62 11.85
CA ALA A 252 0.92 -0.69 12.23
C ALA A 252 0.50 -1.10 13.65
N TYR A 253 0.53 -0.17 14.60
CA TYR A 253 0.04 -0.41 15.95
C TYR A 253 -1.47 -0.68 15.96
N SER A 254 -2.26 0.06 15.17
CA SER A 254 -3.70 -0.17 15.05
C SER A 254 -4.02 -1.59 14.55
N ALA A 255 -3.26 -2.07 13.55
CA ALA A 255 -3.40 -3.41 13.01
C ALA A 255 -3.08 -4.47 14.07
N LYS A 256 -1.95 -4.32 14.78
CA LYS A 256 -1.56 -5.20 15.88
C LYS A 256 -2.64 -5.25 16.97
N PHE A 257 -3.16 -4.09 17.40
CA PHE A 257 -4.19 -3.99 18.43
C PHE A 257 -5.52 -4.61 17.98
N ALA A 258 -5.86 -4.49 16.69
CA ALA A 258 -7.04 -5.09 16.09
C ALA A 258 -6.92 -6.61 15.87
N GLY A 259 -5.74 -7.21 16.08
CA GLY A 259 -5.47 -8.61 15.74
C GLY A 259 -5.36 -8.85 14.23
N VAL A 260 -5.04 -7.81 13.47
CA VAL A 260 -4.89 -7.85 12.01
C VAL A 260 -3.41 -7.97 11.65
N GLU A 261 -3.06 -9.04 10.94
CA GLU A 261 -1.73 -9.21 10.36
C GLU A 261 -1.56 -8.36 9.10
N MET A 262 -0.35 -7.84 8.91
CA MET A 262 0.07 -7.18 7.69
C MET A 262 1.01 -8.08 6.91
N PHE A 263 0.94 -8.01 5.58
CA PHE A 263 1.71 -8.86 4.70
C PHE A 263 2.49 -8.06 3.66
N VAL A 264 3.69 -8.52 3.32
CA VAL A 264 4.40 -8.08 2.11
C VAL A 264 4.50 -9.25 1.14
N THR A 265 4.24 -9.01 -0.14
CA THR A 265 4.44 -10.00 -1.21
C THR A 265 5.59 -9.59 -2.12
N ASN A 266 6.54 -10.49 -2.33
CA ASN A 266 7.64 -10.33 -3.28
C ASN A 266 7.57 -11.37 -4.41
N GLN A 267 6.39 -11.96 -4.63
CA GLN A 267 6.15 -12.98 -5.66
C GLN A 267 6.39 -12.48 -7.10
N ASP A 268 6.46 -11.17 -7.28
CA ASP A 268 6.81 -10.51 -8.53
C ASP A 268 7.71 -9.29 -8.29
N HIS A 269 8.25 -8.75 -9.39
CA HIS A 269 8.85 -7.42 -9.41
C HIS A 269 7.76 -6.38 -9.63
N TYR A 270 7.11 -5.96 -8.55
CA TYR A 270 5.92 -5.10 -8.63
C TYR A 270 6.21 -3.65 -8.99
N GLY A 271 7.40 -3.14 -8.65
CA GLY A 271 7.69 -1.74 -8.79
C GLY A 271 8.92 -1.28 -8.05
N HIS A 272 9.11 0.03 -8.04
CA HIS A 272 10.20 0.70 -7.36
C HIS A 272 9.68 1.72 -6.35
N ILE A 273 10.48 2.01 -5.33
CA ILE A 273 10.25 3.12 -4.40
C ILE A 273 11.49 4.00 -4.34
N LEU A 274 11.28 5.32 -4.39
CA LEU A 274 12.36 6.28 -4.14
C LEU A 274 12.54 6.41 -2.63
N ALA A 275 13.77 6.32 -2.14
CA ALA A 275 14.05 6.58 -0.74
C ALA A 275 13.70 8.03 -0.40
N SER A 276 13.19 8.26 0.82
CA SER A 276 12.96 9.63 1.28
C SER A 276 14.29 10.38 1.35
N THR A 277 14.48 11.34 0.46
CA THR A 277 15.70 12.15 0.41
C THR A 277 15.53 13.48 1.12
N GLU A 278 16.64 14.16 1.43
CA GLU A 278 16.64 15.42 2.18
C GLU A 278 16.02 16.62 1.40
N SER A 279 15.86 16.51 0.08
CA SER A 279 15.31 17.58 -0.76
C SER A 279 14.74 17.02 -2.08
N PRO A 280 13.79 17.74 -2.74
CA PRO A 280 13.30 17.36 -4.07
C PRO A 280 14.42 17.17 -5.10
N ALA A 281 15.52 17.93 -5.01
CA ALA A 281 16.67 17.78 -5.91
C ALA A 281 17.38 16.42 -5.75
N HIS A 282 17.46 15.90 -4.52
CA HIS A 282 18.02 14.57 -4.26
C HIS A 282 17.07 13.47 -4.77
N GLU A 283 15.76 13.66 -4.64
CA GLU A 283 14.77 12.71 -5.16
C GLU A 283 14.82 12.65 -6.69
N ILE A 284 14.96 13.79 -7.37
CA ILE A 284 15.21 13.86 -8.82
C ILE A 284 16.47 13.07 -9.20
N GLN A 285 17.57 13.25 -8.45
CA GLN A 285 18.81 12.53 -8.72
C GLN A 285 18.64 11.02 -8.49
N GLU A 286 17.90 10.62 -7.46
CA GLU A 286 17.59 9.22 -7.21
C GLU A 286 16.76 8.62 -8.34
N LEU A 287 15.72 9.32 -8.80
CA LEU A 287 14.91 8.92 -9.95
C LEU A 287 15.75 8.79 -11.22
N LEU A 288 16.69 9.70 -11.47
CA LEU A 288 17.62 9.62 -12.60
C LEU A 288 18.52 8.38 -12.49
N ASN A 289 19.07 8.12 -11.31
CA ASN A 289 19.94 6.97 -11.08
C ASN A 289 19.16 5.65 -11.25
N LEU A 290 17.94 5.57 -10.72
CA LEU A 290 17.05 4.42 -10.90
C LEU A 290 16.77 4.16 -12.38
N LYS A 291 16.46 5.20 -13.15
CA LYS A 291 16.25 5.08 -14.61
C LYS A 291 17.48 4.53 -15.32
N LEU A 292 18.68 4.99 -14.94
CA LEU A 292 19.94 4.52 -15.52
C LEU A 292 20.18 3.04 -15.21
N GLU A 293 19.92 2.60 -13.98
CA GLU A 293 20.04 1.20 -13.56
C GLU A 293 19.06 0.30 -14.32
N VAL A 294 17.78 0.64 -14.33
CA VAL A 294 16.75 -0.14 -15.04
C VAL A 294 17.05 -0.21 -16.54
N THR A 295 17.51 0.89 -17.15
CA THR A 295 17.90 0.90 -18.56
C THR A 295 19.16 0.06 -18.79
N GLY A 296 20.14 0.13 -17.90
CA GLY A 296 21.37 -0.67 -17.98
C GLY A 296 21.09 -2.17 -17.86
N GLU A 297 20.24 -2.57 -16.92
CA GLU A 297 19.79 -3.96 -16.75
C GLU A 297 19.09 -4.46 -18.01
N TYR A 298 18.16 -3.68 -18.58
CA TYR A 298 17.47 -4.02 -19.82
C TYR A 298 18.45 -4.21 -20.99
N LEU A 299 19.43 -3.31 -21.13
CA LEU A 299 20.46 -3.41 -22.17
C LEU A 299 21.40 -4.61 -21.95
N SER A 300 21.72 -4.94 -20.69
CA SER A 300 22.55 -6.09 -20.37
C SER A 300 21.84 -7.43 -20.61
N GLY A 301 20.55 -7.52 -20.26
CA GLY A 301 19.72 -8.72 -20.48
C GLY A 301 19.38 -8.96 -21.94
N THR A 302 19.35 -7.90 -22.76
CA THR A 302 19.18 -8.03 -24.23
C THR A 302 20.50 -8.36 -24.96
N TYR A 303 21.66 -8.12 -24.33
CA TYR A 303 22.97 -8.49 -24.87
C TYR A 303 23.37 -9.95 -24.60
N ASP A 304 22.69 -10.68 -23.71
CA ASP A 304 22.96 -12.11 -23.44
C ASP A 304 22.28 -13.05 -24.45
N GLY A 305 22.49 -12.77 -25.73
CA GLY A 305 21.95 -13.54 -26.86
C GLY A 305 22.80 -14.74 -27.29
N THR A 306 23.89 -15.09 -26.58
CA THR A 306 24.70 -16.28 -26.91
C THR A 306 25.53 -16.81 -25.72
N ARG A 307 24.93 -17.63 -24.85
CA ARG A 307 25.40 -18.96 -24.40
C ARG A 307 24.69 -19.39 -23.11
N GLY A 308 24.41 -20.69 -23.01
CA GLY A 308 23.69 -21.28 -21.90
C GLY A 308 24.42 -21.29 -20.55
N ASN A 309 23.63 -21.67 -19.56
CA ASN A 309 23.84 -21.75 -18.11
C ASN A 309 23.69 -20.43 -17.35
N LEU A 310 22.49 -20.30 -16.76
CA LEU A 310 22.14 -19.36 -15.70
C LEU A 310 23.09 -19.52 -14.51
N SER A 311 23.99 -18.54 -14.38
CA SER A 311 24.51 -18.11 -13.09
C SER A 311 24.47 -16.59 -13.09
N VAL A 312 23.55 -16.01 -12.31
CA VAL A 312 23.49 -14.57 -12.08
C VAL A 312 24.84 -14.11 -11.51
N PRO A 313 25.53 -13.11 -12.09
CA PRO A 313 26.79 -12.65 -11.54
C PRO A 313 26.52 -11.89 -10.23
N ARG A 314 27.14 -12.34 -9.15
CA ARG A 314 27.25 -11.57 -7.89
C ARG A 314 28.02 -10.29 -8.18
N ASN A 315 27.41 -9.14 -7.93
CA ASN A 315 28.07 -7.83 -7.97
C ASN A 315 28.83 -7.60 -6.64
N PRO A 316 30.17 -7.45 -6.62
CA PRO A 316 30.96 -7.47 -5.39
C PRO A 316 31.12 -6.08 -4.72
N VAL A 317 30.07 -5.26 -4.66
CA VAL A 317 30.17 -3.90 -4.07
C VAL A 317 29.69 -3.83 -2.60
N TRP A 318 29.23 -4.93 -2.01
CA TRP A 318 28.63 -4.91 -0.65
C TRP A 318 29.53 -5.34 0.51
N GLU A 319 30.81 -5.65 0.28
CA GLU A 319 31.76 -5.83 1.38
C GLU A 319 32.31 -4.47 1.83
N LEU A 320 31.53 -3.68 2.60
CA LEU A 320 32.06 -2.67 3.54
C LEU A 320 30.95 -1.95 4.33
N VAL A 321 30.12 -2.69 5.07
CA VAL A 321 29.59 -2.21 6.36
C VAL A 321 29.45 -3.42 7.29
N ARG A 322 30.46 -3.65 8.13
CA ARG A 322 30.34 -4.41 9.38
C ARG A 322 30.14 -3.42 10.51
#